data_AF-A0A961S4Q8-F1
#
_entry.id   AF-A0A961S4Q8-F1
#
_cell.length_a   1.000
_cell.length_b   1.000
_cell.length_c   1.000
_cell.angle_alpha   90.00
_cell.angle_beta   90.00
_cell.angle_gamma   90.00
#
_symmetry.space_group_name_H-M   'P 1'
#
loop_
_entity.id
_entity.type
_entity.pdbx_description
1 polymer ?
#
loop_
_entity_poly.entity_id
_entity_poly.type
_entity_poly.pdbx_seq_one_letter_code
_entity_poly.pdbx_strand_id
1 'polypeptide(L)'
;MHPAYSVILFTTASGAGYGLLALLGLVGINHGQASSLAFGLVSMVIALGLITVGLLSSTFHLGHPERAWRALTQWRTSWLSREGVAAVFTYIPALLFGLVWSGLIDAPQWIAPLGAITAVMAMVTVFTTGMIYAS
;
A
#
# COMPACT_ATOMS: atom_id res chain seq x y z
N MET A 1 -1.77 17.21 23.40
CA MET A 1 -2.44 16.09 22.71
C MET A 1 -1.68 14.82 23.04
N HIS A 2 -2.34 13.72 23.42
CA HIS A 2 -1.70 12.41 23.63
C HIS A 2 -2.16 11.50 22.48
N PRO A 3 -1.40 11.42 21.37
CA PRO A 3 -1.82 10.64 20.21
C PRO A 3 -1.96 9.16 20.59
N ALA A 4 -3.02 8.52 20.10
CA ALA A 4 -3.21 7.10 20.31
C ALA A 4 -2.07 6.32 19.62
N TYR A 5 -1.47 5.37 20.33
CA TYR A 5 -0.37 4.56 19.80
C TYR A 5 -0.74 3.81 18.51
N SER A 6 -2.00 3.41 18.37
CA SER A 6 -2.55 2.79 17.15
C SER A 6 -2.44 3.68 15.92
N VAL A 7 -2.60 5.00 16.08
CA VAL A 7 -2.49 5.98 14.98
C VAL A 7 -1.04 6.16 14.58
N ILE A 8 -0.11 6.21 15.55
CA ILE A 8 1.33 6.28 15.28
C ILE A 8 1.80 5.01 14.55
N LEU A 9 1.39 3.84 15.05
CA LEU A 9 1.71 2.56 14.42
C LEU A 9 1.13 2.48 13.00
N PHE A 10 -0.13 2.91 12.83
CA PHE A 10 -0.78 2.96 11.53
C PHE A 10 0.04 3.75 10.51
N THR A 11 0.27 5.04 10.79
CA THR A 11 0.90 5.95 9.81
C THR A 11 2.35 5.57 9.53
N THR A 12 3.08 5.10 10.55
CA THR A 12 4.49 4.69 10.39
C THR A 12 4.60 3.40 9.58
N ALA A 13 3.81 2.38 9.92
CA ALA A 13 3.87 1.08 9.23
C ALA A 13 3.31 1.17 7.81
N SER A 14 2.13 1.79 7.61
CA SER A 14 1.54 1.94 6.28
C SER A 14 2.42 2.81 5.39
N GLY A 15 2.94 3.93 5.90
CA GLY A 15 3.86 4.80 5.18
C GLY A 15 5.13 4.09 4.73
N ALA A 16 5.75 3.31 5.62
CA ALA A 16 6.92 2.49 5.27
C ALA A 16 6.60 1.44 4.20
N GLY A 17 5.46 0.75 4.33
CA GLY A 17 5.04 -0.27 3.38
C GLY A 17 4.69 0.27 1.99
N TYR A 18 3.94 1.38 1.90
CA TYR A 18 3.65 2.04 0.62
C TYR A 18 4.90 2.65 -0.01
N GLY A 19 5.77 3.27 0.80
CA GLY A 19 7.06 3.78 0.33
C GLY A 19 7.93 2.65 -0.26
N LEU A 20 8.00 1.51 0.42
CA LEU A 20 8.69 0.33 -0.09
C LEU A 20 8.07 -0.20 -1.38
N LEU A 21 6.74 -0.33 -1.47
CA LEU A 21 6.06 -0.74 -2.72
C LEU A 21 6.39 0.18 -3.89
N ALA A 22 6.42 1.50 -3.66
CA ALA A 22 6.78 2.46 -4.70
C ALA A 22 8.21 2.26 -5.19
N LEU A 23 9.16 2.08 -4.27
CA LEU A 23 10.56 1.80 -4.63
C LEU A 23 10.71 0.47 -5.38
N LEU A 24 10.02 -0.59 -4.94
CA LEU A 24 10.06 -1.89 -5.63
C LEU A 24 9.47 -1.79 -7.04
N GLY A 25 8.39 -1.05 -7.23
CA GLY A 25 7.83 -0.77 -8.56
C GLY A 25 8.84 -0.06 -9.46
N LEU A 26 9.55 0.95 -8.94
CA LEU A 26 10.62 1.64 -9.66
C LEU A 26 11.80 0.72 -10.00
N VAL A 27 12.18 -0.18 -9.09
CA VAL A 27 13.20 -1.20 -9.35
C VAL A 27 12.76 -2.12 -10.49
N GLY A 28 11.51 -2.60 -10.46
CA GLY A 28 10.96 -3.42 -11.53
C GLY A 28 10.96 -2.73 -12.89
N ILE A 29 10.66 -1.43 -12.94
CA ILE A 29 10.69 -0.63 -14.17
C ILE A 29 12.12 -0.51 -14.73
N ASN A 30 13.12 -0.26 -13.88
CA ASN A 30 14.48 0.05 -14.33
C ASN A 30 15.37 -1.19 -14.50
N HIS A 31 15.10 -2.26 -13.74
CA HIS A 31 15.96 -3.45 -13.67
C HIS A 31 15.26 -4.74 -14.10
N GLY A 32 13.95 -4.70 -14.36
CA GLY A 32 13.18 -5.88 -14.75
C GLY A 32 12.93 -6.81 -13.56
N GLN A 33 13.06 -8.12 -13.80
CA GLN A 33 12.74 -9.16 -12.83
C GLN A 33 13.60 -9.05 -11.55
N ALA A 34 13.03 -9.47 -10.41
CA ALA A 34 13.76 -9.56 -9.16
C ALA A 34 15.01 -10.44 -9.29
N SER A 35 16.08 -10.05 -8.59
CA SER A 35 17.37 -10.76 -8.61
C SER A 35 17.31 -12.22 -8.14
N SER A 36 16.28 -12.56 -7.34
CA SER A 36 15.95 -13.93 -6.96
C SER A 36 14.49 -14.01 -6.53
N LEU A 37 13.92 -15.22 -6.60
CA LEU A 37 12.57 -15.50 -6.09
C LEU A 37 12.44 -15.11 -4.61
N ALA A 38 13.44 -15.47 -3.80
CA ALA A 38 13.45 -15.15 -2.37
C ALA A 38 13.42 -13.64 -2.12
N PHE A 39 14.24 -12.87 -2.82
CA PHE A 39 14.23 -11.41 -2.70
C PHE A 39 12.89 -10.80 -3.11
N GLY A 40 12.33 -11.24 -4.25
CA GLY A 40 11.03 -10.77 -4.72
C GLY A 40 9.92 -11.03 -3.72
N LEU A 41 9.80 -12.26 -3.21
CA LEU A 41 8.75 -12.64 -2.27
C LEU A 41 8.91 -11.97 -0.91
N VAL A 42 10.12 -11.97 -0.34
CA VAL A 42 10.37 -11.36 0.97
C VAL A 42 10.10 -9.86 0.94
N SER A 43 10.55 -9.16 -0.11
CA SER A 43 10.31 -7.72 -0.25
C SER A 43 8.82 -7.40 -0.35
N MET A 44 8.07 -8.17 -1.13
CA MET A 44 6.61 -8.00 -1.26
C MET A 44 5.87 -8.32 0.04
N VAL A 45 6.26 -9.39 0.75
CA VAL A 45 5.68 -9.76 2.05
C VAL A 45 5.95 -8.68 3.09
N ILE A 46 7.16 -8.12 3.15
CA ILE A 46 7.47 -7.03 4.08
C ILE A 46 6.62 -5.79 3.74
N ALA A 47 6.57 -5.39 2.47
CA ALA A 47 5.83 -4.21 2.06
C ALA A 47 4.32 -4.33 2.35
N LEU A 48 3.70 -5.43 1.90
CA LEU A 48 2.27 -5.69 2.10
C LEU A 48 1.94 -6.00 3.56
N GLY A 49 2.85 -6.64 4.29
CA GLY A 49 2.73 -6.91 5.72
C GLY A 49 2.69 -5.63 6.54
N LEU A 50 3.60 -4.69 6.27
CA LEU A 50 3.62 -3.37 6.91
C LEU A 50 2.32 -2.58 6.63
N ILE A 51 1.84 -2.60 5.39
CA ILE A 51 0.55 -1.97 5.02
C ILE A 51 -0.60 -2.63 5.78
N THR A 52 -0.66 -3.97 5.78
CA THR A 52 -1.72 -4.73 6.45
C THR A 52 -1.74 -4.43 7.95
N VAL A 53 -0.59 -4.48 8.62
CA VAL A 53 -0.45 -4.17 10.05
C VAL A 53 -0.93 -2.74 10.33
N GLY A 54 -0.56 -1.78 9.47
CA GLY A 54 -1.06 -0.41 9.59
C GLY A 54 -2.59 -0.34 9.49
N LEU A 55 -3.18 -0.88 8.43
CA LEU A 55 -4.63 -0.84 8.19
C LEU A 55 -5.44 -1.58 9.28
N LEU A 56 -4.92 -2.67 9.82
CA LEU A 56 -5.55 -3.37 10.94
C LEU A 56 -5.48 -2.52 12.21
N SER A 57 -4.34 -1.87 12.47
CA SER A 57 -4.20 -0.96 13.62
C SER A 57 -5.22 0.19 13.57
N SER A 58 -5.48 0.76 12.39
CA SER A 58 -6.50 1.82 12.24
C SER A 58 -7.92 1.28 12.42
N THR A 59 -8.21 0.07 11.92
CA THR A 59 -9.53 -0.56 12.02
C THR A 59 -9.87 -0.93 13.47
N PHE A 60 -8.95 -1.54 14.21
CA PHE A 60 -9.17 -1.92 15.61
C PHE A 60 -9.18 -0.73 16.57
N HIS A 61 -8.74 0.45 16.12
CA HIS A 61 -8.90 1.68 16.87
C HIS A 61 -10.34 2.24 16.82
N LEU A 62 -11.17 1.77 15.88
CA LEU A 62 -12.57 2.19 15.79
C LEU A 62 -13.38 1.60 16.94
N GLY A 63 -14.31 2.38 17.48
CA GLY A 63 -15.24 1.87 18.50
C GLY A 63 -16.19 0.79 17.97
N HIS A 64 -16.43 0.73 16.66
CA HIS A 64 -17.31 -0.24 15.97
C HIS A 64 -16.62 -0.74 14.69
N PRO A 65 -15.62 -1.63 14.79
CA PRO A 65 -14.80 -2.06 13.66
C PRO A 65 -15.59 -2.76 12.55
N GLU A 66 -16.72 -3.40 12.88
CA GLU A 66 -17.61 -4.03 11.91
C GLU A 66 -18.27 -3.03 10.93
N ARG A 67 -18.23 -1.73 11.27
CA ARG A 67 -18.75 -0.63 10.45
C ARG A 67 -17.65 0.13 9.71
N ALA A 68 -16.39 -0.33 9.77
CA ALA A 68 -15.26 0.32 9.11
C ALA A 68 -15.49 0.56 7.61
N TRP A 69 -16.18 -0.36 6.93
CA TRP A 69 -16.53 -0.23 5.51
C TRP A 69 -17.31 1.05 5.19
N ARG A 70 -18.10 1.59 6.14
CA ARG A 70 -18.84 2.84 5.94
C ARG A 70 -17.90 4.03 5.75
N ALA A 71 -16.71 3.99 6.34
CA ALA A 71 -15.70 5.04 6.16
C ALA A 71 -15.20 5.13 4.71
N LEU A 72 -15.35 4.08 3.90
CA LEU A 72 -14.96 4.07 2.48
C LEU A 72 -16.02 4.71 1.55
N THR A 73 -17.23 4.99 2.04
CA THR A 73 -18.34 5.48 1.21
C THR A 73 -18.26 6.97 0.89
N GLN A 74 -17.58 7.77 1.72
CA GLN A 74 -17.52 9.23 1.63
C GLN A 74 -16.31 9.74 0.83
N TRP A 75 -15.81 8.97 -0.13
CA TRP A 75 -14.57 9.25 -0.87
C TRP A 75 -14.62 10.54 -1.69
N ARG A 76 -15.81 11.05 -2.01
CA ARG A 76 -15.96 12.33 -2.72
C ARG A 76 -15.67 13.53 -1.84
N THR A 77 -15.92 13.45 -0.54
CA THR A 77 -15.89 14.60 0.38
C THR A 77 -14.85 14.48 1.49
N SER A 78 -14.36 13.26 1.79
CA SER A 78 -13.43 13.01 2.90
C SER A 78 -12.08 12.50 2.42
N TRP A 79 -10.98 13.16 2.82
CA TRP A 79 -9.61 12.68 2.58
C TRP A 79 -9.32 11.35 3.27
N LEU A 80 -9.83 11.15 4.48
CA LEU A 80 -9.73 9.86 5.18
C LEU A 80 -10.37 8.72 4.38
N SER A 81 -11.53 8.99 3.75
CA SER A 81 -12.19 8.01 2.90
C SER A 81 -11.39 7.74 1.61
N ARG A 82 -10.79 8.77 1.01
CA ARG A 82 -9.91 8.62 -0.17
C ARG A 82 -8.66 7.81 0.15
N GLU A 83 -8.03 8.04 1.31
CA GLU A 83 -6.90 7.25 1.79
C GLU A 83 -7.30 5.78 1.92
N GLY A 84 -8.39 5.49 2.64
CA GLY A 84 -8.85 4.11 2.82
C GLY A 84 -9.16 3.41 1.49
N VAL A 85 -9.79 4.10 0.54
CA VAL A 85 -10.06 3.56 -0.80
C VAL A 85 -8.75 3.32 -1.56
N ALA A 86 -7.86 4.32 -1.66
CA ALA A 86 -6.58 4.18 -2.34
C ALA A 86 -5.74 3.05 -1.74
N ALA A 87 -5.72 2.95 -0.41
CA ALA A 87 -4.98 1.95 0.33
C ALA A 87 -5.41 0.52 -0.02
N VAL A 88 -6.72 0.26 -0.04
CA VAL A 88 -7.29 -1.06 -0.37
C VAL A 88 -7.08 -1.38 -1.85
N PHE A 89 -7.35 -0.44 -2.76
CA PHE A 89 -7.22 -0.67 -4.19
C PHE A 89 -5.76 -0.89 -4.63
N THR A 90 -4.78 -0.35 -3.91
CA THR A 90 -3.35 -0.56 -4.20
C THR A 90 -2.94 -2.03 -4.13
N TYR A 91 -3.62 -2.88 -3.35
CA TYR A 91 -3.31 -4.31 -3.27
C TYR A 91 -3.43 -5.03 -4.61
N ILE A 92 -4.36 -4.62 -5.47
CA ILE A 92 -4.62 -5.30 -6.75
C ILE A 92 -3.38 -5.24 -7.67
N PRO A 93 -2.89 -4.05 -8.08
CA PRO A 93 -1.69 -3.98 -8.90
C PRO A 93 -0.44 -4.46 -8.15
N ALA A 94 -0.35 -4.24 -6.83
CA ALA A 94 0.80 -4.69 -6.05
C ALA A 94 0.95 -6.22 -6.03
N LEU A 95 -0.14 -6.96 -5.86
CA LEU A 95 -0.10 -8.43 -5.89
C LEU A 95 0.23 -8.95 -7.29
N LEU A 96 -0.39 -8.38 -8.32
CA LEU A 96 -0.09 -8.74 -9.72
C LEU A 96 1.38 -8.45 -10.06
N PHE A 97 1.89 -7.28 -9.66
CA PHE A 97 3.28 -6.90 -9.78
C PHE A 97 4.18 -7.90 -9.06
N GLY A 98 3.90 -8.23 -7.80
CA GLY A 98 4.69 -9.18 -7.03
C GLY A 98 4.77 -10.58 -7.66
N LEU A 99 3.68 -11.06 -8.24
CA LEU A 99 3.64 -12.36 -8.93
C LEU A 99 4.57 -12.41 -10.15
N VAL A 100 4.51 -11.38 -11.01
CA VAL A 100 5.35 -11.35 -12.22
C VAL A 100 6.79 -10.94 -11.91
N TRP A 101 6.99 -9.98 -11.00
CA TRP A 101 8.31 -9.43 -10.68
C TRP A 101 9.18 -10.42 -9.91
N SER A 102 8.58 -11.25 -9.03
CA SER A 102 9.30 -12.31 -8.32
C SER A 102 9.70 -13.49 -9.21
N GLY A 103 9.11 -13.61 -10.42
CA GLY A 103 9.29 -14.75 -11.30
C GLY A 103 8.41 -15.95 -10.97
N LEU A 104 7.40 -15.82 -10.10
CA LEU A 104 6.39 -16.87 -9.89
C LEU A 104 5.51 -17.08 -11.14
N ILE A 105 5.24 -16.00 -11.87
CA ILE A 105 4.58 -16.03 -13.17
C ILE A 105 5.57 -15.46 -14.19
N ASP A 106 5.95 -16.29 -15.17
CA ASP A 106 6.85 -15.87 -16.25
C ASP A 106 6.11 -14.99 -17.27
N ALA A 107 6.15 -13.68 -17.01
CA ALA A 107 5.45 -12.67 -17.79
C ALA A 107 6.20 -11.31 -17.75
N PRO A 108 7.49 -11.26 -18.16
CA PRO A 108 8.38 -10.13 -17.94
C PRO A 108 7.88 -8.82 -18.57
N GLN A 109 7.11 -8.89 -19.66
CA GLN A 109 6.48 -7.74 -20.32
C GLN A 109 5.52 -6.96 -19.41
N TRP A 110 4.99 -7.60 -18.35
CA TRP A 110 4.07 -6.97 -17.40
C TRP A 110 4.76 -6.33 -16.19
N ILE A 111 6.07 -6.55 -15.99
CA ILE A 111 6.81 -6.04 -14.82
C ILE A 111 6.78 -4.52 -14.78
N ALA A 112 7.20 -3.85 -15.86
CA ALA A 112 7.24 -2.39 -15.93
C ALA A 112 5.86 -1.73 -15.79
N PRO A 113 4.80 -2.13 -16.54
CA PRO A 113 3.49 -1.49 -16.40
C PRO A 113 2.87 -1.75 -15.02
N LEU A 114 2.94 -2.97 -14.46
CA LEU A 114 2.40 -3.25 -13.13
C LEU A 114 3.21 -2.56 -12.03
N GLY A 115 4.54 -2.46 -12.19
CA GLY A 115 5.42 -1.71 -11.29
C GLY A 115 5.08 -0.21 -11.27
N ALA A 116 4.81 0.38 -12.43
CA ALA A 116 4.41 1.78 -12.56
C ALA A 116 3.05 2.04 -11.90
N ILE A 117 2.04 1.20 -12.19
CA ILE A 117 0.71 1.32 -11.59
C ILE A 117 0.81 1.16 -10.06
N THR A 118 1.57 0.17 -9.59
CA THR A 118 1.80 -0.06 -8.15
C THR A 118 2.43 1.15 -7.49
N ALA A 119 3.48 1.71 -8.08
CA ALA A 119 4.18 2.87 -7.52
C ALA A 119 3.29 4.10 -7.49
N VAL A 120 2.55 4.39 -8.56
CA VAL A 120 1.60 5.52 -8.61
C VAL A 120 0.51 5.35 -7.55
N MET A 121 -0.08 4.17 -7.42
CA MET A 121 -1.14 3.90 -6.44
C MET A 121 -0.63 4.01 -4.99
N ALA A 122 0.58 3.52 -4.72
CA ALA A 122 1.23 3.70 -3.43
C ALA A 122 1.47 5.19 -3.11
N MET A 123 1.95 5.97 -4.09
CA MET A 123 2.14 7.42 -3.94
C MET A 123 0.82 8.18 -3.75
N VAL A 124 -0.25 7.79 -4.44
CA VAL A 124 -1.59 8.34 -4.24
C VAL A 124 -2.07 8.07 -2.81
N THR A 125 -1.81 6.88 -2.27
CA THR A 125 -2.17 6.55 -0.89
C THR A 125 -1.39 7.41 0.12
N VAL A 126 -0.09 7.57 -0.06
CA VAL A 126 0.73 8.45 0.80
C VAL A 126 0.29 9.91 0.68
N PHE A 127 -0.02 10.38 -0.54
CA PHE A 127 -0.51 11.73 -0.77
C PHE A 127 -1.85 11.98 -0.06
N THR A 128 -2.81 11.06 -0.20
CA THR A 128 -4.12 11.18 0.48
C THR A 128 -3.98 11.16 2.00
N THR A 129 -3.03 10.39 2.54
CA THR A 129 -2.66 10.44 3.98
C THR A 129 -2.20 11.85 4.38
N GLY A 130 -1.29 12.45 3.60
CA GLY A 130 -0.81 13.81 3.85
C GLY A 130 -1.91 14.87 3.81
N MET A 131 -2.87 14.71 2.90
CA MET A 131 -4.00 15.64 2.75
C MET A 131 -4.94 15.66 3.96
N ILE A 132 -4.99 14.61 4.77
CA ILE A 132 -5.77 14.61 6.03
C ILE A 132 -5.27 15.70 6.99
N TYR A 133 -3.98 16.02 6.95
CA TYR A 133 -3.38 17.05 7.81
C TYR A 133 -3.35 18.43 7.16
N ALA A 134 -3.55 18.52 5.85
CA ALA A 134 -3.49 19.76 5.09
C ALA A 134 -4.87 20.40 4.83
N SER A 135 -5.96 19.71 5.17
CA SER A 135 -7.35 20.14 4.95
C SER A 135 -8.10 20.33 6.27
#